data_AF-A0A512IJ32-F1
#
_entry.id   AF-A0A512IJ32-F1
#
_cell.length_a   1.000
_cell.length_b   1.000
_cell.length_c   1.000
_cell.angle_alpha   90.00
_cell.angle_beta   90.00
_cell.angle_gamma   90.00
#
_symmetry.space_group_name_H-M   'P 1'
#
loop_
_entity.id
_entity.type
_entity.pdbx_description
1 polymer ?
#
loop_
_entity_poly.entity_id
_entity_poly.type
_entity_poly.pdbx_seq_one_letter_code
_entity_poly.pdbx_strand_id
1 'polypeptide(L)'
;MRARLMSTLQWFPLLAFLGPMPARRPDPPKATPDHGWVAGFLMLATVFTMVAPMIAVWGFYRPEATIRAACEASGGHLVYRSIAGDGPVRCRKV
;
A
#
# COMPACT_ATOMS: atom_id res chain seq x y z
N MET A 1 17.09 -47.18 72.13
CA MET A 1 16.07 -47.07 71.06
C MET A 1 16.40 -45.87 70.16
N ARG A 2 17.29 -46.03 69.17
CA ARG A 2 17.88 -44.90 68.40
C ARG A 2 17.83 -45.13 66.88
N ALA A 3 16.84 -45.90 66.40
CA ALA A 3 16.78 -46.39 65.02
C ALA A 3 15.54 -45.94 64.22
N ARG A 4 14.77 -44.94 64.69
CA ARG A 4 13.60 -44.43 63.95
C ARG A 4 13.79 -43.06 63.29
N LEU A 5 14.85 -42.32 63.63
CA LEU A 5 15.05 -40.95 63.12
C LEU A 5 15.73 -40.89 61.74
N MET A 6 16.56 -41.89 61.38
CA MET A 6 17.25 -41.91 60.08
C MET A 6 16.33 -42.26 58.91
N SER A 7 15.24 -43.00 59.15
CA SER A 7 14.31 -43.43 58.11
C SER A 7 13.39 -42.30 57.63
N THR A 8 12.97 -41.41 58.53
CA THR A 8 12.16 -40.24 58.18
C THR A 8 13.00 -39.16 57.48
N LEU A 9 14.29 -39.05 57.82
CA LEU A 9 15.18 -38.06 57.19
C LEU A 9 15.51 -38.40 55.72
N GLN A 10 15.51 -39.69 55.36
CA GLN A 10 15.69 -40.17 53.99
C GLN A 10 14.50 -39.87 53.05
N TRP A 11 13.33 -39.53 53.59
CA TRP A 11 12.13 -39.22 52.80
C TRP A 11 12.04 -37.75 52.37
N PHE A 12 12.75 -36.83 53.05
CA PHE A 12 12.80 -35.42 52.67
C PHE A 12 13.27 -35.16 51.24
N PRO A 13 14.32 -35.82 50.70
CA PRO A 13 14.72 -35.60 49.31
C PRO A 13 13.67 -36.10 48.30
N LEU A 14 12.88 -37.12 48.63
CA LEU A 14 11.75 -37.55 47.79
C LEU A 14 10.60 -36.53 47.80
N LEU A 15 10.29 -35.95 48.96
CA LEU A 15 9.28 -34.91 49.11
C LEU A 15 9.68 -33.58 48.43
N ALA A 16 10.98 -33.28 48.37
CA ALA A 16 11.49 -32.11 47.65
C ALA A 16 11.25 -32.20 46.12
N PHE A 17 11.12 -33.41 45.57
CA PHE A 17 10.77 -33.64 44.17
C PHE A 17 9.26 -33.57 43.88
N LEU A 18 8.40 -33.55 44.92
CA LEU A 18 6.97 -33.27 44.80
C LEU A 18 6.65 -31.77 44.77
N GLY A 19 7.66 -30.92 44.53
CA GLY A 19 7.45 -29.51 44.28
C GLY A 19 6.45 -29.26 43.14
N PRO A 20 5.67 -28.17 43.21
CA PRO A 20 4.68 -27.86 42.18
C PRO A 20 5.37 -27.78 40.81
N MET A 21 4.75 -28.38 39.79
CA MET A 21 5.25 -28.32 38.42
C MET A 21 5.56 -26.87 38.02
N PRO A 22 6.67 -26.62 37.30
CA PRO A 22 7.02 -25.28 36.86
C PRO A 22 5.84 -24.68 36.08
N ALA A 23 5.51 -23.43 36.41
CA ALA A 23 4.39 -22.72 35.79
C ALA A 23 4.51 -22.79 34.26
N ARG A 24 3.40 -23.15 33.61
CA ARG A 24 3.35 -23.25 32.15
C ARG A 24 3.76 -21.92 31.53
N ARG A 25 4.74 -21.97 30.64
CA ARG A 25 5.21 -20.78 29.90
C ARG A 25 4.02 -20.16 29.16
N PRO A 26 3.89 -18.82 29.11
CA PRO A 26 2.90 -18.16 28.28
C PRO A 26 3.05 -18.63 26.83
N ASP A 27 1.94 -18.96 26.19
CA ASP A 27 1.95 -19.28 24.75
C ASP A 27 2.45 -18.06 23.97
N PRO A 28 3.27 -18.26 22.92
CA PRO A 28 3.77 -17.15 22.12
C PRO A 28 2.62 -16.37 21.50
N PRO A 29 2.73 -15.04 21.39
CA PRO A 29 1.70 -14.23 20.76
C PRO A 29 1.46 -14.75 19.34
N LYS A 30 0.18 -15.02 19.03
CA LYS A 30 -0.25 -15.50 17.72
C LYS A 30 0.18 -14.44 16.70
N ALA A 31 1.00 -14.84 15.73
CA ALA A 31 1.43 -13.96 14.65
C ALA A 31 0.19 -13.46 13.90
N THR A 32 -0.27 -12.26 14.23
CA THR A 32 -1.26 -11.55 13.43
C THR A 32 -0.58 -11.16 12.12
N PRO A 33 -1.18 -11.44 10.95
CA PRO A 33 -0.59 -11.01 9.69
C PRO A 33 -0.39 -9.49 9.72
N ASP A 34 0.86 -9.06 9.54
CA ASP A 34 1.22 -7.65 9.54
C ASP A 34 0.59 -6.94 8.33
N HIS A 35 -0.44 -6.12 8.59
CA HIS A 35 -1.10 -5.31 7.57
C HIS A 35 -0.32 -4.02 7.24
N GLY A 36 0.98 -3.96 7.57
CA GLY A 36 1.82 -2.79 7.33
C GLY A 36 1.89 -2.35 5.86
N TRP A 37 1.73 -3.29 4.93
CA TRP A 37 1.68 -3.01 3.49
C TRP A 37 0.42 -2.22 3.07
N VAL A 38 -0.69 -2.38 3.79
CA VAL A 38 -1.96 -1.71 3.49
C VAL A 38 -1.82 -0.19 3.60
N ALA A 39 -1.09 0.28 4.63
CA ALA A 39 -0.84 1.71 4.81
C ALA A 39 -0.04 2.31 3.64
N GLY A 40 0.98 1.59 3.15
CA GLY A 40 1.76 2.02 1.98
C GLY A 40 0.93 2.06 0.70
N PHE A 41 0.08 1.05 0.50
CA PHE A 41 -0.82 0.99 -0.66
C PHE A 41 -1.84 2.13 -0.65
N LEU A 42 -2.46 2.42 0.51
CA LEU A 42 -3.41 3.52 0.66
C LEU A 42 -2.76 4.88 0.40
N MET A 43 -1.53 5.11 0.88
CA MET A 43 -0.79 6.34 0.60
C MET A 43 -0.50 6.50 -0.89
N LEU A 44 -0.01 5.46 -1.56
CA LEU A 44 0.25 5.50 -3.00
C LEU A 44 -1.03 5.77 -3.80
N ALA A 45 -2.13 5.10 -3.46
CA ALA A 45 -3.42 5.29 -4.12
C ALA A 45 -3.92 6.73 -3.97
N THR A 46 -3.79 7.31 -2.78
CA THR A 46 -4.23 8.69 -2.50
C THR A 46 -3.40 9.73 -3.25
N VAL A 47 -2.08 9.53 -3.35
CA VAL A 47 -1.21 10.39 -4.15
C VAL A 47 -1.55 10.26 -5.64
N PHE A 48 -1.75 9.05 -6.12
CA PHE A 48 -2.08 8.80 -7.52
C PHE A 48 -3.40 9.45 -7.92
N THR A 49 -4.45 9.32 -7.11
CA THR A 49 -5.76 9.94 -7.42
C THR A 49 -5.70 11.46 -7.45
N MET A 50 -4.81 12.09 -6.69
CA MET A 50 -4.60 13.55 -6.73
C MET A 50 -3.78 14.00 -7.95
N VAL A 51 -2.74 13.26 -8.33
CA VAL A 51 -1.79 13.67 -9.40
C VAL A 51 -2.25 13.23 -10.79
N ALA A 52 -2.86 12.05 -10.91
CA ALA A 52 -3.34 11.50 -12.17
C ALA A 52 -4.25 12.45 -12.97
N PRO A 53 -5.24 13.16 -12.39
CA PRO A 53 -6.08 14.08 -13.15
C PRO A 53 -5.29 15.27 -13.68
N MET A 54 -4.28 15.76 -12.96
CA MET A 54 -3.42 16.83 -13.47
C MET A 54 -2.70 16.35 -14.74
N ILE A 55 -2.05 15.19 -14.69
CA ILE A 55 -1.38 14.60 -15.86
C ILE A 55 -2.36 14.32 -16.99
N ALA A 56 -3.56 13.80 -16.67
CA ALA A 56 -4.58 13.47 -17.67
C ALA A 56 -5.09 14.72 -18.39
N VAL A 57 -5.28 15.84 -17.67
CA VAL A 57 -5.68 17.11 -18.29
C VAL A 57 -4.60 17.57 -19.27
N TRP A 58 -3.33 17.61 -18.89
CA TRP A 58 -2.28 18.06 -19.82
C TRP A 58 -2.02 17.06 -20.97
N GLY A 59 -2.18 15.76 -20.72
CA GLY A 59 -1.91 14.70 -21.71
C GLY A 59 -3.05 14.49 -22.71
N PHE A 60 -4.31 14.61 -22.28
CA PHE A 60 -5.49 14.37 -23.12
C PHE A 60 -6.19 15.64 -23.60
N TYR A 61 -5.87 16.82 -23.06
CA TYR A 61 -6.36 18.09 -23.61
C TYR A 61 -5.62 18.40 -24.92
N ARG A 62 -5.99 17.67 -25.99
CA ARG A 62 -5.64 17.95 -27.38
C ARG A 62 -6.78 18.78 -27.99
N PRO A 63 -6.75 20.12 -27.91
CA PRO A 63 -7.76 20.99 -28.52
C PRO A 63 -7.80 20.86 -30.06
N GLU A 64 -6.78 20.23 -30.65
CA GLU A 64 -6.65 20.02 -32.09
C GLU A 64 -7.82 19.23 -32.70
N ALA A 65 -8.34 18.21 -32.00
CA ALA A 65 -9.42 17.38 -32.54
C ALA A 65 -10.73 18.15 -32.70
N THR A 66 -11.09 18.94 -31.68
CA THR A 66 -12.28 19.79 -31.70
C THR A 66 -12.17 20.93 -32.71
N ILE A 67 -10.99 21.55 -32.83
CA ILE A 67 -10.78 22.66 -33.76
C ILE A 67 -10.74 22.15 -35.21
N ARG A 68 -10.22 20.93 -35.42
CA ARG A 68 -10.26 20.24 -36.72
C ARG A 68 -11.67 19.95 -37.17
N ALA A 69 -12.49 19.36 -36.31
CA ALA A 69 -13.88 19.09 -36.63
C ALA A 69 -14.64 20.38 -36.98
N ALA A 70 -14.41 21.47 -36.26
CA ALA A 70 -15.04 22.77 -36.55
C ALA A 70 -14.55 23.40 -37.87
N CYS A 71 -13.26 23.30 -38.19
CA CYS A 71 -12.70 23.85 -39.43
C CYS A 71 -13.14 23.05 -40.67
N GLU A 72 -13.13 21.72 -40.58
CA GLU A 72 -13.63 20.84 -41.66
C GLU A 72 -15.14 21.05 -41.87
N ALA A 73 -15.92 21.22 -40.80
CA ALA A 73 -17.35 21.57 -40.90
C ALA A 73 -17.59 22.93 -41.58
N SER A 74 -16.63 23.86 -41.47
CA SER A 74 -16.69 25.16 -42.15
C SER A 74 -16.23 25.13 -43.62
N GLY A 75 -15.82 23.96 -44.14
CA GLY A 75 -15.29 23.79 -45.50
C GLY A 75 -13.84 24.25 -45.64
N GLY A 76 -13.10 24.37 -44.54
CA GLY A 76 -11.70 24.75 -44.52
C GLY A 76 -10.77 23.59 -44.15
N HIS A 77 -9.48 23.79 -44.37
CA HIS A 77 -8.42 22.87 -43.92
C HIS A 77 -7.58 23.51 -42.82
N LEU A 78 -7.17 22.68 -41.86
CA LEU A 78 -6.37 23.12 -40.72
C LEU A 78 -4.90 23.20 -41.10
N VAL A 79 -4.28 24.36 -40.90
CA VAL A 79 -2.85 24.57 -41.17
C VAL A 79 -2.12 24.79 -39.84
N TYR A 80 -1.25 23.84 -39.48
CA TYR A 80 -0.39 23.94 -38.30
C TYR A 80 0.81 24.84 -38.61
N ARG A 81 1.00 25.91 -37.82
CA ARG A 81 2.13 26.86 -38.03
C ARG A 81 3.44 26.36 -37.39
N SER A 82 3.39 25.43 -36.45
CA SER A 82 4.58 24.90 -35.76
C SER A 82 4.38 23.44 -35.30
N ILE A 83 5.44 22.64 -35.45
CA ILE A 83 5.51 21.22 -35.03
C ILE A 83 5.38 21.07 -33.49
N ALA A 84 5.67 22.14 -32.73
CA ALA A 84 5.58 22.18 -31.28
C ALA A 84 4.18 22.51 -30.72
N GLY A 85 3.18 22.82 -31.56
CA GLY A 85 1.80 23.09 -31.09
C GLY A 85 1.57 24.43 -30.37
N ASP A 86 2.60 25.26 -30.17
CA ASP A 86 2.53 26.53 -29.42
C ASP A 86 1.82 27.70 -30.14
N GLY A 87 1.36 27.53 -31.38
CA GLY A 87 0.71 28.58 -32.17
C GLY A 87 -0.80 28.38 -32.32
N PRO A 88 -1.62 29.44 -32.29
CA PRO A 88 -3.05 29.31 -32.55
C PRO A 88 -3.28 28.75 -33.96
N VAL A 89 -3.95 27.60 -34.02
CA VAL A 89 -4.31 26.92 -35.27
C VAL A 89 -5.18 27.85 -36.13
N ARG A 90 -4.83 28.00 -37.40
CA ARG A 90 -5.60 28.81 -38.35
C ARG A 90 -6.36 27.89 -39.30
N CYS A 91 -7.66 28.14 -39.41
CA CYS A 91 -8.49 27.52 -40.42
C CYS A 91 -8.31 28.29 -41.74
N ARG A 92 -7.81 27.62 -42.78
CA ARG A 92 -7.75 28.19 -44.12
C ARG A 92 -8.97 27.70 -44.89
N LYS A 93 -9.87 28.62 -45.21
CA LYS A 93 -11.00 28.36 -46.10
C LYS A 93 -10.50 28.35 -47.54
N VAL A 94 -10.86 27.33 -48.31
CA VAL A 94 -10.59 27.26 -49.76
C VAL A 94 -11.69 28.00 -50.50
#